data_AF-A0A967WLG4-F1
#
_entry.id   AF-A0A967WLG4-F1
#
_cell.length_a   1.000
_cell.length_b   1.000
_cell.length_c   1.000
_cell.angle_alpha   90.00
_cell.angle_beta   90.00
_cell.angle_gamma   90.00
#
_symmetry.space_group_name_H-M   'P 1'
#
loop_
_entity.id
_entity.type
_entity.pdbx_description
1 polymer ?
#
loop_
_entity_poly.entity_id
_entity_poly.type
_entity_poly.pdbx_seq_one_letter_code
_entity_poly.pdbx_strand_id
1 'polypeptide(L)' 'GACCVEEAGALSGVRGWEETLSRIDSGWPRLPLKIQRPGWMWDSHSEVWRGPSDRATS' A
#
# COMPACT_ATOMS: atom_id res chain seq x y z
N GLY A 1 11.88 15.36 -0.64
CA GLY A 1 11.09 16.13 -1.61
C GLY A 1 10.35 15.16 -2.49
N ALA A 2 9.04 15.34 -2.67
CA ALA A 2 8.30 14.62 -3.70
C ALA A 2 8.27 15.52 -4.95
N CYS A 3 8.85 15.05 -6.05
CA CYS A 3 8.78 15.75 -7.33
C CYS A 3 7.46 15.35 -8.00
N CYS A 4 6.49 16.26 -8.04
CA CYS A 4 5.26 16.04 -8.80
C CYS A 4 5.61 16.10 -10.29
N VAL A 5 5.38 15.00 -11.01
CA VAL A 5 5.58 14.94 -12.46
C VAL A 5 4.29 15.41 -13.13
N GLU A 6 4.32 16.59 -13.73
CA GLU A 6 3.21 17.20 -14.47
C GLU A 6 3.29 16.79 -15.95
N GLU A 7 3.13 15.50 -16.23
CA GLU A 7 2.99 15.00 -17.59
C GLU A 7 1.50 14.90 -17.93
N ALA A 8 1.10 15.28 -19.15
CA ALA A 8 -0.31 15.32 -19.55
C ALA A 8 -1.01 13.95 -19.47
N GLY A 9 -0.24 12.85 -19.50
CA GLY A 9 -0.64 11.48 -19.26
C GLY A 9 -0.44 10.96 -17.83
N ALA A 10 -0.13 11.81 -16.84
CA ALA A 10 -0.01 11.39 -15.43
C ALA A 10 -1.29 10.72 -14.88
N LEU A 11 -2.43 11.02 -15.49
CA LEU A 11 -3.73 10.40 -15.21
C LEU A 11 -4.11 9.31 -16.22
N SER A 12 -3.40 9.14 -17.33
CA SER A 12 -3.73 8.16 -18.38
C SER A 12 -3.65 6.71 -17.90
N GLY A 13 -2.83 6.44 -16.86
CA GLY A 13 -2.76 5.15 -16.19
C GLY A 13 -3.76 4.98 -15.04
N VAL A 14 -4.49 6.03 -14.68
CA VAL A 14 -5.48 6.03 -13.59
C VAL A 14 -6.85 5.77 -14.19
N ARG A 15 -7.58 4.85 -13.56
CA ARG A 15 -8.94 4.49 -13.97
C ARG A 15 -9.89 5.65 -13.75
N GLY A 16 -10.99 5.68 -14.50
CA GLY A 16 -12.08 6.61 -14.24
C GLY A 16 -12.60 6.49 -12.80
N TRP A 17 -13.24 7.55 -12.30
CA TRP A 17 -13.70 7.61 -10.91
C TRP A 17 -14.70 6.49 -10.58
N GLU A 18 -15.68 6.27 -11.45
CA GLU A 18 -16.69 5.22 -11.26
C GLU A 18 -16.08 3.81 -11.27
N GLU A 19 -15.13 3.56 -12.17
CA GLU A 19 -14.42 2.28 -12.24
C GLU A 19 -13.55 2.07 -10.98
N THR A 20 -12.94 3.14 -10.46
CA THR A 20 -12.17 3.10 -9.21
C THR A 20 -13.07 2.74 -8.03
N LEU A 21 -14.24 3.37 -7.92
CA LEU A 21 -15.22 3.08 -6.88
C LEU A 21 -15.75 1.65 -6.98
N SER A 22 -16.08 1.18 -8.19
CA SER A 22 -16.56 -0.21 -8.40
C SER A 22 -15.52 -1.25 -7.97
N ARG A 23 -14.22 -0.98 -8.19
CA ARG A 23 -13.15 -1.86 -7.70
C ARG A 23 -13.00 -1.85 -6.19
N ILE A 24 -13.24 -0.72 -5.53
CA ILE A 24 -13.24 -0.62 -4.06
C ILE A 24 -14.41 -1.42 -3.49
N ASP A 25 -15.61 -1.23 -4.05
CA ASP A 25 -16.84 -1.91 -3.62
C ASP A 25 -16.77 -3.43 -3.85
N SER A 26 -16.12 -3.87 -4.93
CA SER A 26 -15.84 -5.30 -5.20
C SER A 26 -14.87 -5.94 -4.21
N GLY A 27 -14.29 -5.14 -3.30
CA GLY A 27 -13.27 -5.56 -2.37
C GLY A 27 -11.90 -5.73 -3.03
N TRP A 28 -10.84 -5.47 -2.26
CA TRP A 28 -9.47 -5.73 -2.69
C TRP A 28 -8.94 -6.97 -1.97
N PRO A 29 -8.86 -8.12 -2.66
CA PRO A 29 -8.28 -9.30 -2.06
C PRO A 29 -6.82 -9.01 -1.70
N ARG A 30 -6.50 -9.11 -0.40
CA ARG A 30 -5.13 -9.01 0.07
C ARG A 30 -4.36 -10.21 -0.49
N LEU A 31 -3.35 -9.94 -1.32
CA LEU A 31 -2.43 -10.99 -1.73
C LEU A 31 -1.66 -11.50 -0.50
N PRO A 32 -1.43 -12.82 -0.38
CA PRO A 32 -0.64 -13.36 0.72
C PRO A 32 0.80 -12.81 0.62
N LEU A 33 1.15 -11.91 1.53
CA LEU A 33 2.48 -11.33 1.62
C LEU A 33 3.25 -11.97 2.77
N LYS A 34 4.30 -12.73 2.43
CA LYS A 34 5.25 -13.30 3.39
C LYS A 34 6.60 -12.61 3.24
N ILE A 35 6.98 -11.78 4.21
CA ILE A 35 8.30 -11.15 4.23
C ILE A 35 9.29 -12.09 4.91
N GLN A 36 10.28 -12.58 4.15
CA GLN A 36 11.32 -13.50 4.65
C GLN A 36 12.60 -12.77 5.11
N ARG A 37 12.53 -11.46 5.36
CA ARG A 37 13.70 -10.65 5.74
C ARG A 37 13.82 -10.52 7.26
N PRO A 38 15.03 -10.66 7.84
CA PRO A 38 15.25 -10.47 9.27
C PRO A 38 14.77 -9.11 9.77
N GLY A 39 14.20 -9.10 10.98
CA GLY A 39 13.70 -7.89 11.64
C GLY A 39 12.29 -7.45 11.22
N TRP A 40 11.69 -8.10 10.23
CA TRP A 40 10.28 -7.89 9.88
C TRP A 40 9.37 -8.81 10.69
N MET A 41 8.32 -8.24 11.28
CA MET A 41 7.34 -8.97 12.08
C MET A 41 5.93 -8.57 11.69
N TRP A 42 5.03 -9.55 11.60
CA TRP A 42 3.61 -9.30 11.38
C TRP A 42 2.96 -8.82 12.67
N ASP A 43 2.34 -7.63 12.63
CA ASP A 43 1.52 -7.09 13.71
C ASP A 43 0.06 -7.40 13.39
N SER A 44 -0.49 -8.42 14.07
CA SER A 44 -1.87 -8.86 13.85
C SER A 44 -2.92 -7.88 14.38
N HIS A 45 -2.56 -6.93 15.24
CA HIS A 45 -3.50 -5.94 15.76
C HIS A 45 -3.77 -4.84 14.75
N SER A 46 -2.72 -4.37 14.07
CA SER A 46 -2.83 -3.31 13.05
C SER A 46 -2.84 -3.84 11.60
N GLU A 47 -2.70 -5.16 11.42
CA GLU A 47 -2.64 -5.84 10.12
C GLU A 47 -1.58 -5.28 9.16
N VAL A 48 -0.43 -4.90 9.73
CA VAL A 48 0.75 -4.41 9.00
C VAL A 48 2.02 -5.17 9.38
N TRP A 49 3.03 -5.07 8.51
CA TRP A 49 4.38 -5.53 8.80
C TRP A 49 5.19 -4.42 9.46
N ARG A 50 5.77 -4.69 10.63
CA ARG A 50 6.72 -3.81 11.33
C ARG A 50 8.12 -4.13 10.86
N GLY A 51 8.86 -3.12 10.43
CA GLY A 51 10.26 -3.24 10.07
C GLY A 51 11.20 -3.16 11.28
N PRO A 52 12.50 -3.44 11.09
CA PRO A 52 13.49 -3.41 12.17
C PRO A 52 13.63 -2.03 12.84
N SER A 53 13.36 -0.95 12.10
CA SER A 53 13.46 0.44 12.60
C SER A 53 12.16 0.94 13.24
N ASP A 54 11.03 0.25 13.06
CA ASP A 54 9.74 0.59 13.68
C ASP A 54 9.69 0.24 15.18
N ARG A 55 10.80 -0.25 15.74
CA ARG A 55 10.93 -0.68 17.14
C ARG A 55 11.04 0.45 18.17
N ALA A 56 10.95 1.72 17.76
CA ALA A 56 11.17 2.85 18.66
C ALA A 56 9.87 3.60 18.98
N THR A 57 9.04 3.06 19.88
CA THR A 57 8.42 3.89 20.95
C THR A 57 7.99 2.98 22.12
N SER A 58 8.75 3.01 23.21
CA SER A 58 8.31 2.69 24.57
C SER A 58 9.02 3.66 25.50
#